data_AF-A0A8J3N5L2-F1
#
_entry.id   AF-A0A8J3N5L2-F1
#
_cell.length_a   1.000
_cell.length_b   1.000
_cell.length_c   1.000
_cell.angle_alpha   90.00
_cell.angle_beta   90.00
_cell.angle_gamma   90.00
#
_symmetry.space_group_name_H-M   'P 1'
#
loop_
_entity.id
_entity.type
_entity.pdbx_description
1 polymer ?
#
loop_
_entity_poly.entity_id
_entity_poly.type
_entity_poly.pdbx_seq_one_letter_code
_entity_poly.pdbx_strand_id
1 'polypeptide(L)'
;MTQDQTRRFFLWAAILLIVEIIAAGFYQAGPNKGLSSAGEILTFIALAAVGIERLIEGFWTFIGLTKGTLWPFSAFSQQITSLSNDLNKTLEPFYNELEQTLQEAKAGSTITAQEFESATRQLDHLKTSVQQITTLAPGNQQATALASAASQIITEIQKSYPTLQTLGTFANEAIGGFANFVATPPDNLGRRFISLFVGTLLGLLITGLLRLDLVQAIFQSPTFGNAFGLQFYWGIIFTGIVMGLGSNPTHEVIRVLQEYKKTLKVQNTAS
;
A
#
# COMPACT_ATOMS: atom_id res chain seq x y z
N MET A 1 -21.24 19.38 12.53
CA MET A 1 -20.88 18.20 13.33
C MET A 1 -19.83 18.63 14.34
N THR A 2 -20.00 18.30 15.61
CA THR A 2 -19.02 18.72 16.64
C THR A 2 -17.73 17.92 16.50
N GLN A 3 -16.62 18.41 17.07
CA GLN A 3 -15.35 17.68 17.12
C GLN A 3 -15.53 16.28 17.75
N ASP A 4 -16.39 16.18 18.77
CA ASP A 4 -16.67 14.93 19.47
C ASP A 4 -17.47 13.93 18.61
N GLN A 5 -18.44 14.41 17.81
CA GLN A 5 -19.14 13.57 16.83
C GLN A 5 -18.18 13.05 15.75
N THR A 6 -17.28 13.90 15.27
CA THR A 6 -16.26 13.55 14.26
C THR A 6 -15.33 12.47 14.80
N ARG A 7 -14.85 12.63 16.03
CA ARG A 7 -14.03 11.62 16.72
C ARG A 7 -14.75 10.29 16.87
N ARG A 8 -16.02 10.29 17.31
CA ARG A 8 -16.82 9.06 17.45
C ARG A 8 -17.04 8.36 16.12
N PHE A 9 -17.31 9.11 15.05
CA PHE A 9 -17.45 8.54 13.70
C PHE A 9 -16.16 7.81 13.29
N PHE A 10 -15.01 8.46 13.40
CA PHE A 10 -13.73 7.83 13.05
C PHE A 10 -13.38 6.64 13.94
N LEU A 11 -13.73 6.68 15.24
CA LEU A 11 -13.55 5.55 16.13
C LEU A 11 -14.37 4.33 15.67
N TRP A 12 -15.65 4.51 15.37
CA TRP A 12 -16.51 3.43 14.88
C TRP A 12 -16.07 2.92 13.52
N ALA A 13 -15.65 3.82 12.62
CA ALA A 13 -15.07 3.47 11.34
C ALA A 13 -13.81 2.60 11.51
N ALA A 14 -12.88 3.01 12.39
CA ALA A 14 -11.68 2.24 12.69
C ALA A 14 -12.00 0.87 13.29
N ILE A 15 -12.97 0.78 14.22
CA ILE A 15 -13.42 -0.49 14.78
C ILE A 15 -13.98 -1.40 13.68
N LEU A 16 -14.83 -0.87 12.80
CA LEU A 16 -15.40 -1.63 11.69
C LEU A 16 -14.31 -2.19 10.77
N LEU A 17 -13.33 -1.36 10.41
CA LEU A 17 -12.20 -1.78 9.58
C LEU A 17 -11.38 -2.89 10.27
N ILE A 18 -11.08 -2.75 11.56
CA ILE A 18 -10.35 -3.77 12.33
C ILE A 18 -11.14 -5.09 12.37
N VAL A 19 -12.44 -5.03 12.62
CA VAL A 19 -13.32 -6.21 12.63
C VAL A 19 -13.32 -6.89 11.27
N GLU A 20 -13.37 -6.14 10.18
CA GLU A 20 -13.36 -6.67 8.83
C GLU A 20 -12.01 -7.30 8.46
N ILE A 21 -10.89 -6.68 8.84
CA ILE A 21 -9.54 -7.25 8.68
C ILE A 21 -9.43 -8.59 9.43
N ILE A 22 -9.86 -8.62 10.69
CA ILE A 22 -9.83 -9.83 11.53
C ILE A 22 -10.73 -10.91 10.91
N ALA A 23 -11.95 -10.55 10.52
CA ALA A 23 -12.89 -11.47 9.89
C ALA A 23 -12.30 -12.04 8.58
N ALA A 24 -11.83 -11.20 7.67
CA ALA A 24 -11.24 -11.62 6.41
C ALA A 24 -9.98 -12.49 6.61
N GLY A 25 -9.15 -12.17 7.60
CA GLY A 25 -7.90 -12.87 7.89
C GLY A 25 -8.07 -14.25 8.55
N PHE A 26 -9.12 -14.47 9.36
CA PHE A 26 -9.35 -15.76 10.04
C PHE A 26 -10.43 -16.62 9.41
N TYR A 27 -11.37 -16.04 8.66
CA TYR A 27 -12.54 -16.76 8.18
C TYR A 27 -12.25 -17.59 6.93
N GLN A 28 -11.35 -18.60 6.91
CA GLN A 28 -11.23 -19.47 5.72
C GLN A 28 -10.74 -20.93 5.86
N ALA A 29 -11.37 -21.75 5.00
CA ALA A 29 -10.94 -23.08 4.54
C ALA A 29 -10.81 -23.04 3.00
N GLY A 30 -9.60 -22.79 2.49
CA GLY A 30 -9.28 -22.86 1.06
C GLY A 30 -9.38 -21.52 0.29
N PRO A 31 -8.26 -20.97 -0.20
CA PRO A 31 -8.17 -19.69 -0.93
C PRO A 31 -8.54 -19.82 -2.41
N ASN A 32 -8.92 -18.69 -3.05
CA ASN A 32 -9.21 -18.56 -4.49
C ASN A 32 -10.31 -19.49 -5.04
N LYS A 33 -11.40 -19.67 -4.29
CA LYS A 33 -12.50 -20.57 -4.69
C LYS A 33 -13.08 -20.18 -6.05
N GLY A 34 -12.97 -21.08 -7.02
CA GLY A 34 -13.58 -20.94 -8.35
C GLY A 34 -12.78 -20.12 -9.36
N LEU A 35 -11.61 -19.59 -8.98
CA LEU A 35 -10.67 -18.95 -9.91
C LEU A 35 -9.41 -19.80 -9.99
N SER A 36 -9.15 -20.35 -11.17
CA SER A 36 -8.11 -21.37 -11.36
C SER A 36 -6.77 -20.77 -11.77
N SER A 37 -6.78 -19.54 -12.31
CA SER A 37 -5.57 -18.88 -12.79
C SER A 37 -5.34 -17.53 -12.12
N ALA A 38 -4.06 -17.19 -11.90
CA ALA A 38 -3.67 -15.87 -11.44
C ALA A 38 -4.17 -14.76 -12.38
N GLY A 39 -4.29 -15.03 -13.68
CA GLY A 39 -4.82 -14.08 -14.66
C GLY A 39 -6.29 -13.75 -14.42
N GLU A 40 -7.12 -14.73 -14.09
CA GLU A 40 -8.53 -14.52 -13.72
C GLU A 40 -8.65 -13.66 -12.46
N ILE A 41 -7.86 -13.96 -11.43
CA ILE A 41 -7.85 -13.23 -10.15
C ILE A 41 -7.44 -11.77 -10.38
N LEU A 42 -6.36 -11.54 -11.14
CA LEU A 42 -5.89 -10.20 -11.49
C LEU A 42 -6.94 -9.40 -12.27
N THR A 43 -7.58 -10.05 -13.25
CA THR A 43 -8.63 -9.42 -14.06
C THR A 43 -9.83 -9.04 -13.20
N PHE A 44 -10.25 -9.94 -12.30
CA PHE A 44 -11.33 -9.69 -11.37
C PHE A 44 -11.02 -8.53 -10.42
N ILE A 45 -9.82 -8.52 -9.83
CA ILE A 45 -9.37 -7.43 -8.93
C ILE A 45 -9.40 -6.08 -9.65
N ALA A 46 -8.89 -6.01 -10.88
CA ALA A 46 -8.91 -4.77 -11.66
C ALA A 46 -10.33 -4.29 -11.95
N LEU A 47 -11.23 -5.19 -12.35
CA LEU A 47 -12.65 -4.86 -12.60
C LEU A 47 -13.35 -4.39 -11.32
N ALA A 48 -13.11 -5.07 -10.20
CA ALA A 48 -13.67 -4.71 -8.90
C ALA A 48 -13.16 -3.34 -8.43
N ALA A 49 -11.86 -3.04 -8.59
CA ALA A 49 -11.28 -1.75 -8.24
C ALA A 49 -11.93 -0.60 -9.03
N VAL A 50 -12.17 -0.79 -10.34
CA VAL A 50 -12.90 0.18 -11.17
C VAL A 50 -14.36 0.34 -10.70
N GLY A 51 -15.03 -0.76 -10.35
CA GLY A 51 -16.38 -0.73 -9.80
C GLY A 51 -16.49 0.04 -8.48
N ILE A 52 -15.55 -0.18 -7.56
CA ILE A 52 -15.43 0.55 -6.29
C ILE A 52 -15.23 2.05 -6.54
N GLU A 53 -14.34 2.41 -7.47
CA GLU A 53 -14.09 3.80 -7.83
C GLU A 53 -15.36 4.51 -8.32
N ARG A 54 -16.14 3.85 -9.19
CA ARG A 54 -17.42 4.39 -9.69
C ARG A 54 -18.48 4.52 -8.62
N LEU A 55 -18.56 3.56 -7.68
CA LEU A 55 -19.48 3.65 -6.54
C LEU A 55 -19.13 4.84 -5.63
N ILE A 56 -17.84 5.04 -5.35
CA ILE A 56 -17.35 6.16 -4.54
C ILE A 56 -17.60 7.49 -5.25
N GLU A 57 -17.36 7.56 -6.57
CA GLU A 57 -17.64 8.74 -7.39
C GLU A 57 -19.14 9.08 -7.36
N GLY A 58 -20.01 8.08 -7.52
CA GLY A 58 -21.46 8.23 -7.42
C GLY A 58 -21.91 8.71 -6.03
N PHE A 59 -21.30 8.17 -4.96
CA PHE A 59 -21.52 8.65 -3.60
C PHE A 59 -21.19 10.13 -3.44
N TRP A 60 -20.03 10.58 -3.92
CA TRP A 60 -19.64 11.99 -3.84
C TRP A 60 -20.51 12.89 -4.70
N THR A 61 -20.94 12.42 -5.87
CA THR A 61 -21.90 13.14 -6.72
C THR A 61 -23.21 13.33 -5.98
N PHE A 62 -23.74 12.27 -5.36
CA PHE A 62 -24.95 12.33 -4.56
C PHE A 62 -24.82 13.27 -3.35
N ILE A 63 -23.70 13.21 -2.62
CA ILE A 63 -23.44 14.12 -1.49
C ILE A 63 -23.35 15.57 -1.97
N GLY A 64 -22.64 15.84 -3.08
CA GLY A 64 -22.55 17.17 -3.67
C GLY A 64 -23.90 17.74 -4.11
N LEU A 65 -24.82 16.88 -4.56
CA LEU A 65 -26.19 17.27 -4.94
C LEU A 65 -27.12 17.46 -3.74
N THR A 66 -26.90 16.74 -2.63
CA THR A 66 -27.86 16.70 -1.50
C THR A 66 -27.46 17.52 -0.29
N LYS A 67 -26.17 17.79 -0.08
CA LYS A 67 -25.69 18.52 1.08
C LYS A 67 -24.71 19.62 0.67
N GLY A 68 -25.11 20.87 0.91
CA GLY A 68 -24.16 21.99 0.96
C GLY A 68 -23.07 21.77 2.03
N THR A 69 -22.09 22.69 2.08
CA THR A 69 -20.79 22.72 2.82
C THR A 69 -20.70 22.24 4.29
N LEU A 70 -21.78 21.73 4.88
CA LEU A 70 -21.87 21.22 6.26
C LEU A 70 -21.37 19.77 6.42
N TRP A 71 -20.12 19.49 6.04
CA TRP A 71 -19.49 18.19 6.30
C TRP A 71 -18.23 18.30 7.20
N PRO A 72 -18.01 17.40 8.17
CA PRO A 72 -16.99 17.47 9.26
C PRO A 72 -15.48 17.56 8.89
N PHE A 73 -15.08 17.94 7.68
CA PHE A 73 -13.69 17.74 7.22
C PHE A 73 -12.66 18.78 7.68
N SER A 74 -13.06 19.88 8.33
CA SER A 74 -12.09 20.90 8.77
C SER A 74 -11.11 20.40 9.84
N ALA A 75 -11.42 19.32 10.56
CA ALA A 75 -10.55 18.73 11.58
C ALA A 75 -9.43 17.83 11.01
N PHE A 76 -9.41 17.60 9.69
CA PHE A 76 -8.56 16.58 9.07
C PHE A 76 -7.08 17.01 8.96
N SER A 77 -6.79 18.31 8.96
CA SER A 77 -5.42 18.84 8.91
C SER A 77 -4.55 18.41 10.10
N GLN A 78 -5.14 18.20 11.27
CA GLN A 78 -4.41 17.74 12.47
C GLN A 78 -4.04 16.25 12.41
N GLN A 79 -4.75 15.43 11.62
CA GLN A 79 -4.51 13.98 11.53
C GLN A 79 -3.36 13.63 10.58
N ILE A 80 -2.93 14.58 9.73
CA ILE A 80 -1.85 14.38 8.76
C ILE A 80 -0.50 14.20 9.46
N THR A 81 -0.28 14.84 10.61
CA THR A 81 0.91 14.65 11.43
C THR A 81 1.00 13.22 11.99
N SER A 82 -0.14 12.59 12.31
CA SER A 82 -0.16 11.17 12.71
C SER A 82 0.14 10.26 11.52
N LEU A 83 -0.44 10.54 10.35
CA LEU A 83 -0.19 9.79 9.12
C LEU A 83 1.31 9.83 8.71
N SER A 84 1.96 10.97 8.93
CA SER A 84 3.41 11.17 8.77
C SER A 84 4.22 10.17 9.60
N ASN A 85 3.88 10.02 10.88
CA ASN A 85 4.57 9.10 11.78
C ASN A 85 4.33 7.63 11.39
N ASP A 86 3.16 7.34 10.86
CA ASP A 86 2.80 6.00 10.43
C ASP A 86 3.49 5.61 9.11
N LEU A 87 3.76 6.55 8.20
CA LEU A 87 4.56 6.27 7.01
C LEU A 87 5.99 5.83 7.37
N ASN A 88 6.65 6.54 8.28
CA ASN A 88 8.01 6.17 8.71
C ASN A 88 8.04 4.78 9.35
N LYS A 89 7.08 4.47 10.24
CA LYS A 89 6.94 3.12 10.82
C LYS A 89 6.65 2.06 9.76
N THR A 90 5.87 2.40 8.74
CA THR A 90 5.53 1.49 7.64
C THR A 90 6.77 1.14 6.79
N LEU A 91 7.67 2.11 6.62
CA LEU A 91 8.89 1.94 5.82
C LEU A 91 10.08 1.40 6.63
N GLU A 92 9.99 1.40 7.96
CA GLU A 92 11.04 0.92 8.86
C GLU A 92 11.50 -0.52 8.55
N PRO A 93 10.62 -1.51 8.30
CA PRO A 93 11.06 -2.85 7.91
C PRO A 93 11.88 -2.86 6.61
N PHE A 94 11.54 -2.01 5.63
CA PHE A 94 12.30 -1.90 4.39
C PHE A 94 13.68 -1.30 4.64
N TYR A 95 13.78 -0.26 5.47
CA TYR A 95 15.06 0.34 5.83
C TYR A 95 15.96 -0.66 6.56
N ASN A 96 15.41 -1.42 7.50
CA ASN A 96 16.15 -2.41 8.28
C ASN A 96 16.64 -3.57 7.41
N GLU A 97 15.78 -4.11 6.54
CA GLU A 97 16.16 -5.21 5.62
C GLU A 97 17.26 -4.77 4.64
N LEU A 98 17.14 -3.55 4.11
CA LEU A 98 18.15 -2.98 3.22
C LEU A 98 19.47 -2.77 3.96
N GLU A 99 19.44 -2.21 5.17
CA GLU A 99 20.64 -2.01 5.98
C GLU A 99 21.31 -3.33 6.33
N GLN A 100 20.55 -4.36 6.71
CA GLN A 100 21.04 -5.71 6.95
C GLN A 100 21.68 -6.30 5.68
N THR A 101 21.01 -6.21 4.53
CA THR A 101 21.51 -6.71 3.24
C THR A 101 22.86 -6.04 2.88
N LEU A 102 22.99 -4.74 3.11
CA LEU A 102 24.24 -4.00 2.88
C LEU A 102 25.36 -4.47 3.82
N GLN A 103 25.05 -4.72 5.10
CA GLN A 103 26.01 -5.21 6.07
C GLN A 103 26.50 -6.63 5.74
N GLU A 104 25.59 -7.53 5.35
CA GLU A 104 25.91 -8.89 4.93
C GLU A 104 26.78 -8.88 3.66
N ALA A 105 26.43 -8.06 2.66
CA ALA A 105 27.22 -7.93 1.43
C ALA A 105 28.65 -7.41 1.70
N LYS A 106 28.80 -6.47 2.65
CA LYS A 106 30.12 -5.98 3.08
C LYS A 106 30.91 -7.05 3.81
N ALA A 107 30.29 -7.77 4.75
CA ALA A 107 30.94 -8.84 5.51
C ALA A 107 31.39 -10.00 4.60
N GLY A 108 30.57 -10.34 3.60
CA GLY A 108 30.89 -11.33 2.57
C GLY A 108 31.87 -10.85 1.49
N SER A 109 32.41 -9.63 1.60
CA SER A 109 33.29 -9.01 0.57
C SER A 109 32.68 -9.04 -0.85
N THR A 110 31.36 -9.06 -0.96
CA THR A 110 30.63 -9.09 -2.23
C THR A 110 30.54 -7.70 -2.86
N ILE A 111 30.66 -6.65 -2.04
CA ILE A 111 30.75 -5.25 -2.47
C ILE A 111 32.01 -4.61 -1.91
N THR A 112 32.54 -3.63 -2.62
CA THR A 112 33.67 -2.81 -2.20
C THR A 112 33.27 -1.83 -1.08
N ALA A 113 34.25 -1.30 -0.36
CA ALA A 113 34.02 -0.27 0.65
C ALA A 113 33.35 0.98 0.07
N GLN A 114 33.71 1.35 -1.16
CA GLN A 114 33.14 2.50 -1.87
C GLN A 114 31.68 2.27 -2.27
N GLU A 115 31.34 1.08 -2.75
CA GLU A 115 29.95 0.70 -3.06
C GLU A 115 29.08 0.68 -1.81
N PHE A 116 29.59 0.12 -0.71
CA PHE A 116 28.89 0.16 0.59
C PHE A 116 28.61 1.59 1.04
N GLU A 117 29.64 2.46 1.02
CA GLU A 117 29.47 3.87 1.42
C GLU A 117 28.51 4.63 0.50
N SER A 118 28.51 4.34 -0.80
CA SER A 118 27.56 4.91 -1.75
C SER A 118 26.11 4.46 -1.44
N ALA A 119 25.90 3.17 -1.20
CA ALA A 119 24.59 2.62 -0.90
C ALA A 119 24.03 3.12 0.45
N THR A 120 24.88 3.25 1.48
CA THR A 120 24.47 3.85 2.76
C THR A 120 24.05 5.30 2.58
N ARG A 121 24.79 6.11 1.80
CA ARG A 121 24.40 7.49 1.49
C ARG A 121 23.07 7.57 0.74
N GLN A 122 22.83 6.66 -0.20
CA GLN A 122 21.54 6.57 -0.90
C GLN A 122 20.39 6.25 0.07
N LEU A 123 20.59 5.32 1.00
CA LEU A 123 19.62 5.01 2.04
C LEU A 123 19.34 6.22 2.94
N ASP A 124 20.37 6.96 3.34
CA ASP A 124 20.19 8.18 4.15
C ASP A 124 19.45 9.28 3.38
N HIS A 125 19.74 9.43 2.09
CA HIS A 125 19.00 10.34 1.21
C HIS A 125 17.54 9.93 1.06
N LEU A 126 17.25 8.63 0.98
CA LEU A 126 15.89 8.11 0.94
C LEU A 126 15.14 8.43 2.25
N LYS A 127 15.73 8.09 3.41
CA LYS A 127 15.16 8.40 4.73
C LYS A 127 14.87 9.91 4.87
N THR A 128 15.82 10.74 4.44
CA THR A 128 15.68 12.21 4.46
C THR A 128 14.55 12.69 3.54
N SER A 129 14.47 12.16 2.32
CA SER A 129 13.43 12.55 1.35
C SER A 129 12.03 12.19 1.87
N VAL A 130 11.87 11.00 2.44
CA VAL A 130 10.62 10.57 3.07
C VAL A 130 10.27 11.49 4.23
N GLN A 131 11.22 11.76 5.13
CA GLN A 131 11.01 12.68 6.25
C GLN A 131 10.62 14.09 5.78
N GLN A 132 11.23 14.60 4.71
CA GLN A 132 10.87 15.90 4.15
C GLN A 132 9.42 15.89 3.64
N ILE A 133 9.00 14.86 2.89
CA ILE A 133 7.60 14.74 2.42
C ILE A 133 6.64 14.81 3.61
N THR A 134 6.98 14.17 4.73
CA THR A 134 6.08 14.12 5.90
C THR A 134 5.96 15.43 6.66
N THR A 135 6.90 16.36 6.47
CA THR A 135 6.86 17.71 7.05
C THR A 135 6.12 18.73 6.18
N LEU A 136 5.77 18.38 4.93
CA LEU A 136 5.12 19.30 4.02
C LEU A 136 3.64 19.51 4.39
N ALA A 137 3.18 20.75 4.28
CA ALA A 137 1.78 21.09 4.39
C ALA A 137 0.98 20.49 3.22
N PRO A 138 -0.32 20.19 3.42
CA PRO A 138 -1.15 19.68 2.34
C PRO A 138 -1.33 20.68 1.20
N GLY A 139 -1.45 20.17 -0.02
CA GLY A 139 -1.44 20.95 -1.26
C GLY A 139 -0.04 21.29 -1.77
N ASN A 140 1.03 20.83 -1.14
CA ASN A 140 2.40 21.15 -1.56
C ASN A 140 2.88 20.20 -2.68
N GLN A 141 3.09 20.75 -3.88
CA GLN A 141 3.59 20.00 -5.03
C GLN A 141 5.03 19.48 -4.87
N GLN A 142 5.82 20.02 -3.93
CA GLN A 142 7.15 19.48 -3.64
C GLN A 142 7.09 18.03 -3.14
N ALA A 143 5.96 17.60 -2.59
CA ALA A 143 5.76 16.22 -2.16
C ALA A 143 5.96 15.22 -3.31
N THR A 144 5.43 15.50 -4.51
CA THR A 144 5.56 14.60 -5.66
C THR A 144 6.97 14.59 -6.24
N ALA A 145 7.67 15.73 -6.20
CA ALA A 145 9.07 15.82 -6.60
C ALA A 145 9.98 15.00 -5.68
N LEU A 146 9.81 15.14 -4.36
CA LEU A 146 10.55 14.36 -3.36
C LEU A 146 10.23 12.86 -3.44
N ALA A 147 8.97 12.49 -3.65
CA ALA A 147 8.59 11.10 -3.88
C ALA A 147 9.25 10.52 -5.14
N SER A 148 9.30 11.30 -6.23
CA SER A 148 9.96 10.86 -7.45
C SER A 148 11.45 10.62 -7.24
N ALA A 149 12.13 11.50 -6.48
CA ALA A 149 13.53 11.33 -6.12
C ALA A 149 13.75 10.09 -5.23
N ALA A 150 12.90 9.90 -4.22
CA ALA A 150 12.91 8.72 -3.37
C ALA A 150 12.71 7.43 -4.18
N SER A 151 11.77 7.44 -5.13
CA SER A 151 11.51 6.28 -5.98
C SER A 151 12.65 5.93 -6.92
N GLN A 152 13.36 6.93 -7.46
CA GLN A 152 14.57 6.70 -8.25
C GLN A 152 15.64 5.97 -7.43
N ILE A 153 15.85 6.40 -6.17
CA ILE A 153 16.79 5.74 -5.25
C ILE A 153 16.37 4.28 -5.01
N ILE A 154 15.08 4.05 -4.71
CA ILE A 154 14.57 2.69 -4.50
C ILE A 154 14.77 1.82 -5.75
N THR A 155 14.48 2.34 -6.95
CA THR A 155 14.70 1.61 -8.20
C THR A 155 16.17 1.27 -8.44
N GLU A 156 17.09 2.17 -8.08
CA GLU A 156 18.53 1.89 -8.19
C GLU A 156 18.97 0.80 -7.20
N ILE A 157 18.47 0.85 -5.97
CA ILE A 157 18.68 -0.20 -4.97
C ILE A 157 18.12 -1.54 -5.44
N GLN A 158 16.91 -1.58 -6.00
CA GLN A 158 16.29 -2.81 -6.51
C GLN A 158 17.10 -3.44 -7.66
N LYS A 159 17.77 -2.63 -8.49
CA LYS A 159 18.66 -3.14 -9.55
C LYS A 159 19.90 -3.81 -8.96
N SER A 160 20.47 -3.24 -7.92
CA SER A 160 21.66 -3.77 -7.25
C SER A 160 21.35 -4.96 -6.34
N TYR A 161 20.15 -5.01 -5.76
CA TYR A 161 19.71 -6.01 -4.79
C TYR A 161 18.36 -6.60 -5.18
N PRO A 162 18.32 -7.60 -6.10
CA PRO A 162 17.07 -8.19 -6.59
C PRO A 162 16.18 -8.80 -5.51
N THR A 163 16.75 -9.25 -4.39
CA THR A 163 15.99 -9.76 -3.22
C THR A 163 15.06 -8.72 -2.61
N LEU A 164 15.35 -7.43 -2.81
CA LEU A 164 14.55 -6.31 -2.30
C LEU A 164 13.49 -5.84 -3.29
N GLN A 165 13.30 -6.49 -4.45
CA GLN A 165 12.37 -6.02 -5.47
C GLN A 165 10.92 -5.88 -4.95
N THR A 166 10.43 -6.88 -4.20
CA THR A 166 9.08 -6.84 -3.61
C THR A 166 8.94 -5.71 -2.60
N LEU A 167 9.89 -5.57 -1.67
CA LEU A 167 9.83 -4.53 -0.63
C LEU A 167 10.03 -3.13 -1.22
N GLY A 168 10.91 -2.97 -2.21
CA GLY A 168 11.11 -1.69 -2.89
C GLY A 168 9.88 -1.26 -3.69
N THR A 169 9.13 -2.20 -4.27
CA THR A 169 7.88 -1.88 -4.96
C THR A 169 6.85 -1.35 -3.97
N PHE A 170 6.69 -2.07 -2.85
CA PHE A 170 5.83 -1.63 -1.77
C PHE A 170 6.24 -0.24 -1.24
N ALA A 171 7.53 0.01 -1.05
CA ALA A 171 8.04 1.31 -0.62
C ALA A 171 7.74 2.42 -1.64
N ASN A 172 7.89 2.16 -2.94
CA ASN A 172 7.54 3.10 -4.01
C ASN A 172 6.06 3.46 -4.00
N GLU A 173 5.19 2.46 -3.88
CA GLU A 173 3.74 2.68 -3.82
C GLU A 173 3.33 3.45 -2.56
N ALA A 174 3.92 3.13 -1.40
CA ALA A 174 3.66 3.81 -0.15
C ALA A 174 4.09 5.30 -0.21
N ILE A 175 5.30 5.56 -0.72
CA ILE A 175 5.85 6.92 -0.86
C ILE A 175 5.04 7.72 -1.90
N GLY A 176 4.75 7.14 -3.06
CA GLY A 176 3.97 7.78 -4.10
C GLY A 176 2.53 8.05 -3.65
N GLY A 177 1.90 7.09 -2.98
CA GLY A 177 0.57 7.23 -2.39
C GLY A 177 0.51 8.36 -1.37
N PHE A 178 1.47 8.40 -0.45
CA PHE A 178 1.55 9.46 0.57
C PHE A 178 1.85 10.83 -0.03
N ALA A 179 2.81 10.94 -0.96
CA ALA A 179 3.11 12.22 -1.60
C ALA A 179 1.96 12.74 -2.43
N ASN A 180 1.25 11.88 -3.16
CA ASN A 180 0.04 12.28 -3.87
C ASN A 180 -1.05 12.75 -2.90
N PHE A 181 -1.16 12.10 -1.73
CA PHE A 181 -2.06 12.54 -0.67
C PHE A 181 -1.65 13.91 -0.13
N VAL A 182 -0.39 14.13 0.23
CA VAL A 182 0.13 15.43 0.68
C VAL A 182 -0.05 16.51 -0.40
N ALA A 183 0.14 16.20 -1.67
CA ALA A 183 -0.08 17.15 -2.76
C ALA A 183 -1.57 17.48 -3.00
N THR A 184 -2.51 16.77 -2.36
CA THR A 184 -3.95 17.04 -2.50
C THR A 184 -4.32 18.30 -1.72
N PRO A 185 -5.06 19.24 -2.34
CA PRO A 185 -5.54 20.43 -1.66
C PRO A 185 -6.36 20.11 -0.39
N PRO A 186 -6.24 20.90 0.70
CA PRO A 186 -6.93 20.67 1.98
C PRO A 186 -8.44 20.46 1.87
N ASP A 187 -9.10 21.16 0.95
CA ASP A 187 -10.53 21.09 0.68
C ASP A 187 -10.96 19.74 0.06
N ASN A 188 -10.03 19.02 -0.56
CA ASN A 188 -10.29 17.73 -1.21
C ASN A 188 -9.68 16.53 -0.45
N LEU A 189 -8.88 16.79 0.58
CA LEU A 189 -8.26 15.74 1.41
C LEU A 189 -9.27 14.85 2.13
N GLY A 190 -10.30 15.46 2.74
CA GLY A 190 -11.33 14.71 3.45
C GLY A 190 -12.11 13.77 2.53
N ARG A 191 -12.41 14.25 1.31
CA ARG A 191 -13.03 13.45 0.25
C ARG A 191 -12.14 12.27 -0.12
N ARG A 192 -10.85 12.52 -0.36
CA ARG A 192 -9.88 11.48 -0.72
C ARG A 192 -9.69 10.44 0.38
N PHE A 193 -9.56 10.86 1.64
CA PHE A 193 -9.39 9.92 2.75
C PHE A 193 -10.60 9.01 2.94
N ILE A 194 -11.82 9.56 2.93
CA ILE A 194 -13.02 8.73 3.00
C ILE A 194 -13.11 7.80 1.80
N SER A 195 -12.71 8.26 0.62
CA SER A 195 -12.66 7.40 -0.58
C SER A 195 -11.72 6.22 -0.37
N LEU A 196 -10.51 6.45 0.15
CA LEU A 196 -9.55 5.38 0.47
C LEU A 196 -10.09 4.43 1.54
N PHE A 197 -10.71 4.99 2.59
CA PHE A 197 -11.28 4.19 3.68
C PHE A 197 -12.44 3.32 3.22
N VAL A 198 -13.43 3.90 2.53
CA VAL A 198 -14.58 3.17 1.98
C VAL A 198 -14.13 2.18 0.92
N GLY A 199 -13.18 2.57 0.07
CA GLY A 199 -12.59 1.68 -0.93
C GLY A 199 -11.93 0.48 -0.27
N THR A 200 -11.13 0.69 0.78
CA THR A 200 -10.49 -0.38 1.54
C THR A 200 -11.50 -1.31 2.21
N LEU A 201 -12.56 -0.78 2.84
CA LEU A 201 -13.63 -1.61 3.40
C LEU A 201 -14.30 -2.47 2.31
N LEU A 202 -14.71 -1.86 1.19
CA LEU A 202 -15.33 -2.60 0.09
C LEU A 202 -14.39 -3.64 -0.51
N GLY A 203 -13.10 -3.30 -0.65
CA GLY A 203 -12.07 -4.21 -1.12
C GLY A 203 -11.90 -5.41 -0.19
N LEU A 204 -11.77 -5.18 1.13
CA LEU A 204 -11.69 -6.24 2.14
C LEU A 204 -12.96 -7.10 2.20
N LEU A 205 -14.14 -6.49 2.07
CA LEU A 205 -15.40 -7.21 2.01
C LEU A 205 -15.42 -8.17 0.82
N ILE A 206 -15.10 -7.65 -0.37
CA ILE A 206 -15.12 -8.43 -1.62
C ILE A 206 -14.07 -9.54 -1.56
N THR A 207 -12.84 -9.25 -1.15
CA THR A 207 -11.78 -10.26 -1.09
C THR A 207 -12.01 -11.26 0.03
N GLY A 208 -12.61 -10.88 1.15
CA GLY A 208 -13.03 -11.78 2.20
C GLY A 208 -14.14 -12.73 1.77
N LEU A 209 -15.19 -12.20 1.12
CA LEU A 209 -16.33 -12.99 0.62
C LEU A 209 -15.94 -13.93 -0.51
N LEU A 210 -15.18 -13.42 -1.48
CA LEU A 210 -14.75 -14.17 -2.68
C LEU A 210 -13.44 -14.90 -2.50
N ARG A 211 -12.80 -14.71 -1.34
CA ARG A 211 -11.62 -15.45 -0.91
C ARG A 211 -10.41 -15.21 -1.80
N LEU A 212 -10.26 -13.98 -2.28
CA LEU A 212 -9.24 -13.61 -3.25
C LEU A 212 -7.91 -13.38 -2.54
N ASP A 213 -6.94 -14.22 -2.86
CA ASP A 213 -5.57 -14.11 -2.39
C ASP A 213 -4.62 -13.98 -3.59
N LEU A 214 -4.31 -12.72 -3.90
CA LEU A 214 -3.42 -12.33 -4.98
C LEU A 214 -1.99 -12.85 -4.74
N VAL A 215 -1.51 -12.78 -3.50
CA VAL A 215 -0.17 -13.22 -3.13
C VAL A 215 -0.03 -14.71 -3.40
N GLN A 216 -0.95 -15.51 -2.88
CA GLN A 216 -0.94 -16.95 -3.13
C GLN A 216 -1.12 -17.30 -4.60
N ALA A 217 -1.96 -16.56 -5.34
CA ALA A 217 -2.15 -16.80 -6.77
C ALA A 217 -0.87 -16.63 -7.59
N ILE A 218 0.00 -15.71 -7.16
CA ILE A 218 1.25 -15.39 -7.86
C ILE A 218 2.41 -16.25 -7.38
N PHE A 219 2.59 -16.35 -6.07
CA PHE A 219 3.74 -17.00 -5.46
C PHE A 219 3.52 -18.50 -5.23
N GLN A 220 2.28 -19.01 -5.34
CA GLN A 220 1.90 -20.39 -5.03
C GLN A 220 2.33 -20.86 -3.62
N SER A 221 2.71 -19.92 -2.75
CA SER A 221 3.11 -20.21 -1.39
C SER A 221 1.87 -20.40 -0.52
N PRO A 222 1.83 -21.43 0.34
CA PRO A 222 0.87 -21.44 1.43
C PRO A 222 1.06 -20.18 2.29
N THR A 223 -0.05 -19.68 2.77
CA THR A 223 -0.25 -18.50 3.61
C THR A 223 0.94 -18.02 4.43
N PHE A 224 1.17 -16.70 4.41
CA PHE A 224 2.04 -16.01 5.35
C PHE A 224 1.50 -16.17 6.77
N GLY A 225 2.12 -17.04 7.57
CA GLY A 225 2.11 -16.96 9.03
C GLY A 225 0.94 -17.59 9.79
N ASN A 226 1.27 -18.03 11.01
CA ASN A 226 0.31 -18.35 12.06
C ASN A 226 0.25 -17.16 13.02
N ALA A 227 -0.92 -16.54 13.18
CA ALA A 227 -1.14 -15.55 14.23
C ALA A 227 -1.86 -16.23 15.39
N PHE A 228 -1.31 -16.18 16.59
CA PHE A 228 -1.90 -16.80 17.79
C PHE A 228 -2.20 -18.30 17.66
N GLY A 229 -1.40 -19.04 16.88
CA GLY A 229 -1.61 -20.47 16.63
C GLY A 229 -2.75 -20.79 15.65
N LEU A 230 -3.34 -19.77 15.03
CA LEU A 230 -4.35 -19.88 13.98
C LEU A 230 -3.76 -19.45 12.63
N GLN A 231 -4.18 -20.12 11.55
CA GLN A 231 -3.81 -19.70 10.19
C GLN A 231 -4.42 -18.33 9.91
N PHE A 232 -3.57 -17.38 9.54
CA PHE A 232 -3.99 -16.01 9.21
C PHE A 232 -3.61 -15.69 7.77
N TYR A 233 -4.58 -15.24 6.98
CA TYR A 233 -4.43 -15.09 5.54
C TYR A 233 -4.09 -13.64 5.16
N TRP A 234 -2.84 -13.22 5.38
CA TRP A 234 -2.37 -11.86 5.03
C TRP A 234 -2.56 -11.51 3.55
N GLY A 235 -2.48 -12.50 2.66
CA GLY A 235 -2.62 -12.28 1.22
C GLY A 235 -4.01 -11.76 0.83
N ILE A 236 -5.07 -12.15 1.54
CA ILE A 236 -6.43 -11.65 1.31
C ILE A 236 -6.58 -10.20 1.75
N ILE A 237 -6.01 -9.87 2.91
CA ILE A 237 -6.03 -8.50 3.45
C ILE A 237 -5.29 -7.58 2.48
N PHE A 238 -4.09 -7.97 2.07
CA PHE A 238 -3.32 -7.25 1.08
C PHE A 238 -4.11 -7.07 -0.23
N THR A 239 -4.73 -8.14 -0.72
CA THR A 239 -5.57 -8.08 -1.93
C THR A 239 -6.72 -7.09 -1.77
N GLY A 240 -7.38 -7.09 -0.61
CA GLY A 240 -8.52 -6.20 -0.34
C GLY A 240 -8.10 -4.74 -0.26
N ILE A 241 -6.96 -4.46 0.37
CA ILE A 241 -6.38 -3.12 0.40
C ILE A 241 -6.03 -2.69 -1.02
N VAL A 242 -5.27 -3.48 -1.78
CA VAL A 242 -4.86 -3.16 -3.16
C VAL A 242 -6.08 -2.88 -4.05
N MET A 243 -7.13 -3.70 -3.93
CA MET A 243 -8.39 -3.50 -4.65
C MET A 243 -9.10 -2.21 -4.22
N GLY A 244 -9.05 -1.88 -2.93
CA GLY A 244 -9.72 -0.73 -2.34
C GLY A 244 -9.02 0.61 -2.52
N LEU A 245 -7.72 0.62 -2.86
CA LEU A 245 -6.96 1.84 -3.15
C LEU A 245 -7.34 2.50 -4.49
N GLY A 246 -8.11 1.82 -5.34
CA GLY A 246 -8.58 2.31 -6.63
C GLY A 246 -7.73 1.83 -7.81
N SER A 247 -8.22 2.08 -9.03
CA SER A 247 -7.70 1.47 -10.26
C SER A 247 -6.21 1.76 -10.53
N ASN A 248 -5.73 2.97 -10.27
CA ASN A 248 -4.33 3.36 -10.53
C ASN A 248 -3.32 2.54 -9.68
N PRO A 249 -3.37 2.56 -8.34
CA PRO A 249 -2.51 1.70 -7.51
C PRO A 249 -2.66 0.22 -7.83
N THR A 250 -3.90 -0.25 -8.06
CA THR A 250 -4.14 -1.64 -8.43
C THR A 250 -3.39 -2.03 -9.71
N HIS A 251 -3.42 -1.20 -10.76
CA HIS A 251 -2.74 -1.52 -12.02
C HIS A 251 -1.22 -1.60 -11.90
N GLU A 252 -0.63 -0.79 -11.03
CA GLU A 252 0.82 -0.79 -10.78
C GLU A 252 1.25 -2.04 -10.01
N VAL A 253 0.58 -2.35 -8.91
CA VAL A 253 0.78 -3.59 -8.13
C VAL A 253 0.66 -4.81 -9.05
N ILE A 254 -0.41 -4.85 -9.85
CA ILE A 254 -0.66 -5.94 -10.80
C ILE A 254 0.49 -6.07 -11.81
N ARG A 255 0.96 -4.96 -12.37
CA ARG A 255 2.05 -4.96 -13.35
C ARG A 255 3.32 -5.52 -12.74
N VAL A 256 3.71 -5.05 -11.56
CA VAL A 256 4.93 -5.50 -10.90
C VAL A 256 4.86 -6.98 -10.56
N LEU A 257 3.72 -7.44 -10.06
CA LEU A 257 3.52 -8.86 -9.77
C LEU A 257 3.57 -9.74 -11.03
N GLN A 258 3.07 -9.24 -12.17
CA GLN A 258 3.17 -9.92 -13.45
C GLN A 258 4.61 -9.97 -13.98
N GLU A 259 5.38 -8.88 -13.83
CA GLU A 259 6.79 -8.82 -14.20
C GLU A 259 7.61 -9.79 -13.36
N TYR A 260 7.41 -9.81 -12.05
CA TYR A 260 8.07 -10.73 -11.14
C TYR A 260 7.81 -12.21 -11.52
N LYS A 261 6.55 -12.55 -11.82
CA LYS A 261 6.19 -13.91 -12.29
C LYS A 261 6.89 -14.29 -13.60
N LYS A 262 7.08 -13.35 -14.53
CA LYS A 262 7.82 -13.60 -15.77
C LYS A 262 9.30 -13.89 -15.49
N THR A 263 9.92 -13.14 -14.58
CA THR A 263 11.31 -13.36 -14.17
C THR A 263 11.53 -14.76 -13.58
N LEU A 264 10.62 -15.21 -12.70
CA LEU A 264 10.68 -16.57 -12.13
C LEU A 264 10.57 -17.67 -13.20
N LYS A 265 9.72 -17.48 -14.22
CA LYS A 265 9.60 -18.46 -15.31
C LYS A 265 10.88 -18.58 -16.12
N VAL A 266 11.56 -17.47 -16.40
CA VAL A 266 12.84 -17.46 -17.15
C VAL A 266 13.92 -18.22 -16.39
N GLN A 267 14.03 -17.99 -15.08
CA GLN A 267 15.00 -18.69 -14.22
C GLN A 267 14.78 -20.20 -14.21
N ASN A 268 13.52 -20.65 -14.10
CA ASN A 268 13.19 -22.08 -14.08
C ASN A 268 13.37 -22.79 -15.43
N THR A 269 13.46 -22.06 -16.55
CA THR A 269 13.74 -22.63 -17.88
C THR A 269 15.22 -22.60 -18.26
N ALA A 270 16.05 -21.88 -17.49
CA ALA A 270 17.49 -21.76 -17.73
C ALA A 270 18.32 -22.75 -16.89
N SER A 271 17.69 -23.47 -15.96
CA SER A 271 18.21 -24.58 -15.16
C SER A 271 17.85 -25.94 -15.75
#